data_AF-A0A637XWD2-F1
#
_entry.id   AF-A0A637XWD2-F1
#
_cell.length_a   1.000
_cell.length_b   1.000
_cell.length_c   1.000
_cell.angle_alpha   90.00
_cell.angle_beta   90.00
_cell.angle_gamma   90.00
#
_symmetry.space_group_name_H-M   'P 1'
#
loop_
_entity.id
_entity.type
_entity.pdbx_description
1 polymer ?
#
loop_
_entity_poly.entity_id
_entity_poly.type
_entity_poly.pdbx_seq_one_letter_code
_entity_poly.pdbx_strand_id
1 'polypeptide(L)'
;MKENQIRKLVNDLRDIAVEYHGTQQLRERIARTVRAAIIQAGNSPAIPDDWVMVPKEPTQAMIKAWLSEVANFRGHAAGYKAALAAAPQQEVK
;
A
#
# COMPACT_ATOMS: atom_id res chain seq x y z
N MET A 1 -59.20 -3.40 -3.36
CA MET A 1 -58.25 -3.15 -4.47
C MET A 1 -58.29 -4.37 -5.39
N LYS A 2 -58.41 -4.19 -6.71
CA LYS A 2 -58.57 -5.35 -7.63
C LYS A 2 -57.22 -6.04 -7.81
N GLU A 3 -57.16 -7.36 -7.83
CA GLU A 3 -55.91 -8.16 -7.93
C GLU A 3 -55.02 -7.75 -9.11
N ASN A 4 -55.62 -7.30 -10.20
CA ASN A 4 -54.92 -6.76 -11.36
C ASN A 4 -54.12 -5.48 -11.08
N GLN A 5 -54.54 -4.67 -10.10
CA GLN A 5 -53.81 -3.48 -9.67
C GLN A 5 -52.57 -3.85 -8.84
N ILE A 6 -52.66 -4.92 -8.04
CA ILE A 6 -51.54 -5.43 -7.24
C ILE A 6 -50.45 -6.00 -8.16
N ARG A 7 -50.85 -6.78 -9.17
CA ARG A 7 -49.89 -7.33 -10.16
C ARG A 7 -49.17 -6.25 -10.95
N LYS A 8 -49.88 -5.18 -11.34
CA LYS A 8 -49.27 -4.05 -12.05
C LYS A 8 -48.22 -3.34 -11.19
N LEU A 9 -48.55 -3.04 -9.93
CA LEU A 9 -47.63 -2.39 -9.00
C LEU A 9 -46.35 -3.22 -8.76
N VAL A 10 -46.48 -4.54 -8.62
CA VAL A 10 -45.33 -5.44 -8.42
C VAL A 10 -44.40 -5.45 -9.63
N ASN A 11 -44.96 -5.38 -10.84
CA ASN A 11 -44.17 -5.29 -12.07
C ASN A 11 -43.46 -3.92 -12.18
N ASP A 12 -44.18 -2.82 -11.91
CA ASP A 12 -43.61 -1.48 -11.95
C ASP A 12 -42.45 -1.33 -10.94
N LEU A 13 -42.57 -1.92 -9.73
CA LEU A 13 -41.50 -1.93 -8.72
C LEU A 13 -40.30 -2.79 -9.13
N ARG A 14 -40.53 -3.90 -9.83
CA ARG A 14 -39.46 -4.73 -10.39
C ARG A 14 -38.70 -3.97 -11.48
N ASP A 15 -39.40 -3.25 -12.33
CA ASP A 15 -38.80 -2.49 -13.42
C ASP A 15 -37.95 -1.33 -12.87
N ILE A 16 -38.43 -0.62 -11.84
CA ILE A 16 -37.66 0.39 -11.11
C ILE A 16 -36.42 -0.22 -10.44
N ALA A 17 -36.58 -1.38 -9.79
CA ALA A 17 -35.46 -2.07 -9.15
C ALA A 17 -34.38 -2.49 -10.17
N VAL A 18 -34.78 -2.87 -11.39
CA VAL A 18 -33.87 -3.19 -12.51
C VAL A 18 -33.23 -1.92 -13.09
N GLU A 19 -33.99 -0.84 -13.27
CA GLU A 19 -33.53 0.45 -13.78
C GLU A 19 -32.42 1.05 -12.89
N TYR A 20 -32.60 1.00 -11.56
CA TYR A 20 -31.62 1.51 -10.61
C TYR A 20 -30.52 0.49 -10.25
N HIS A 21 -30.62 -0.78 -10.65
CA HIS A 21 -29.56 -1.79 -10.45
C HIS A 21 -28.26 -1.43 -11.18
N GLY A 22 -28.35 -0.73 -12.32
CA GLY A 22 -27.19 -0.22 -13.06
C GLY A 22 -26.31 0.73 -12.26
N THR A 23 -26.89 1.51 -11.34
CA THR A 23 -26.14 2.42 -10.45
C THR A 23 -25.36 1.67 -9.36
N GLN A 24 -25.88 0.55 -8.85
CA GLN A 24 -25.17 -0.27 -7.88
C GLN A 24 -23.98 -1.01 -8.51
N GLN A 25 -24.15 -1.54 -9.72
CA GLN A 25 -23.05 -2.15 -10.47
C GLN A 25 -21.96 -1.14 -10.82
N LEU A 26 -22.35 0.07 -11.23
CA LEU A 26 -21.41 1.16 -11.50
C LEU A 26 -20.67 1.59 -10.23
N ARG A 27 -21.37 1.77 -9.10
CA ARG A 27 -20.78 2.09 -7.80
C ARG A 27 -19.79 1.01 -7.34
N GLU A 28 -20.17 -0.26 -7.45
CA GLU A 28 -19.32 -1.40 -7.10
C GLU A 28 -18.06 -1.45 -7.99
N ARG A 29 -18.22 -1.17 -9.29
CA ARG A 29 -17.10 -1.12 -10.24
C ARG A 29 -16.16 0.05 -9.94
N ILE A 30 -16.70 1.24 -9.67
CA ILE A 30 -15.91 2.41 -9.25
C ILE A 30 -15.16 2.11 -7.95
N ALA A 31 -15.84 1.57 -6.93
CA ALA A 31 -15.22 1.24 -5.65
C ALA A 31 -14.07 0.23 -5.81
N ARG A 32 -14.26 -0.82 -6.63
CA ARG A 32 -13.20 -1.80 -6.93
C ARG A 32 -12.02 -1.16 -7.66
N THR A 33 -12.26 -0.34 -8.68
CA THR A 33 -11.21 0.33 -9.44
C THR A 33 -10.43 1.32 -8.57
N VAL A 34 -11.12 2.14 -7.78
CA VAL A 34 -10.49 3.09 -6.84
C VAL A 34 -9.68 2.36 -5.78
N ARG A 35 -10.21 1.28 -5.20
CA ARG A 35 -9.48 0.46 -4.21
C ARG A 35 -8.23 -0.17 -4.81
N ALA A 36 -8.32 -0.71 -6.03
CA ALA A 36 -7.15 -1.26 -6.73
C ALA A 36 -6.09 -0.17 -7.00
N ALA A 37 -6.53 1.02 -7.45
CA ALA A 37 -5.63 2.15 -7.69
C ALA A 37 -4.95 2.64 -6.41
N ILE A 38 -5.66 2.74 -5.28
CA ILE A 38 -5.08 3.13 -3.98
C ILE A 38 -4.06 2.09 -3.49
N ILE A 39 -4.35 0.79 -3.65
CA ILE A 39 -3.43 -0.28 -3.27
C ILE A 39 -2.17 -0.24 -4.15
N GLN A 40 -2.34 -0.05 -5.46
CA GLN A 40 -1.23 0.07 -6.42
C GLN A 40 -0.42 1.36 -6.24
N ALA A 41 -1.07 2.46 -5.87
CA ALA A 41 -0.41 3.74 -5.60
C ALA A 41 0.52 3.69 -4.39
N GLY A 42 0.52 2.59 -3.63
CA GLY A 42 1.50 2.33 -2.58
C GLY A 42 1.55 3.47 -1.58
N ASN A 43 0.66 3.45 -0.59
CA ASN A 43 0.76 4.31 0.60
C ASN A 43 2.01 3.97 1.46
N SER A 44 3.12 3.55 0.85
CA SER A 44 4.42 3.64 1.49
C SER A 44 4.69 5.12 1.69
N PRO A 45 4.92 5.58 2.93
CA PRO A 45 5.41 6.93 3.16
C PRO A 45 6.58 7.18 2.22
N ALA A 46 6.53 8.29 1.47
CA ALA A 46 7.71 8.74 0.75
C ALA A 46 8.84 8.83 1.78
N ILE A 47 9.91 8.08 1.54
CA ILE A 47 11.11 8.16 2.37
C ILE A 47 11.61 9.60 2.22
N PRO A 48 11.71 10.40 3.30
CA PRO A 48 12.22 11.75 3.19
C PRO A 48 13.62 11.75 2.57
N ASP A 49 13.99 12.81 1.86
CA ASP A 49 15.25 12.86 1.08
C ASP A 49 16.52 12.56 1.92
N ASP A 50 16.48 12.81 3.24
CA ASP A 50 17.58 12.58 4.18
C ASP A 50 17.55 11.19 4.88
N TRP A 51 16.61 10.31 4.52
CA TRP A 51 16.44 9.00 5.13
C TRP A 51 16.92 7.88 4.19
N VAL A 52 17.63 6.90 4.73
CA VAL A 52 18.12 5.73 3.99
C VAL A 52 17.38 4.49 4.45
N MET A 53 16.89 3.69 3.49
CA MET A 53 16.31 2.39 3.80
C MET A 53 17.38 1.41 4.23
N VAL A 54 17.16 0.81 5.40
CA VAL A 54 18.05 -0.22 5.94
C VAL A 54 17.23 -1.43 6.38
N PRO A 55 17.81 -2.64 6.33
CA PRO A 55 17.19 -3.82 6.93
C PRO A 55 16.85 -3.58 8.40
N LYS A 56 15.70 -4.13 8.84
CA LYS A 56 15.28 -4.05 10.25
C LYS A 56 16.30 -4.70 11.18
N GLU A 57 16.88 -5.82 10.74
CA GLU A 57 17.97 -6.50 11.43
C GLU A 57 19.27 -6.26 10.65
N PRO A 58 20.35 -5.78 11.29
CA PRO A 58 21.60 -5.47 10.61
C PRO A 58 22.23 -6.75 10.03
N THR A 59 22.71 -6.67 8.79
CA THR A 59 23.37 -7.80 8.14
C THR A 59 24.78 -8.01 8.71
N GLN A 60 25.35 -9.20 8.49
CA GLN A 60 26.73 -9.48 8.88
C GLN A 60 27.73 -8.48 8.28
N ALA A 61 27.48 -8.00 7.05
CA ALA A 61 28.31 -6.99 6.40
C ALA A 61 28.25 -5.64 7.12
N MET A 62 27.05 -5.21 7.53
CA MET A 62 26.85 -3.98 8.30
C MET A 62 27.54 -4.07 9.66
N ILE A 63 27.37 -5.19 10.37
CA ILE A 63 28.01 -5.43 11.68
C ILE A 63 29.54 -5.41 11.55
N LYS A 64 30.10 -6.10 10.55
CA LYS A 64 31.55 -6.14 10.30
C LYS A 64 32.11 -4.76 9.99
N ALA A 65 31.41 -3.97 9.17
CA ALA A 65 31.82 -2.61 8.81
C ALA A 65 31.85 -1.69 10.04
N TRP A 66 30.82 -1.73 10.88
CA TRP A 66 30.80 -0.98 12.14
C TRP A 66 31.96 -1.36 13.04
N LEU A 67 32.11 -2.66 13.32
CA LEU A 67 33.13 -3.15 14.25
C LEU A 67 34.55 -2.81 13.77
N SER A 68 34.80 -2.81 12.46
CA SER A 68 36.08 -2.41 11.89
C SER A 68 36.42 -0.94 12.17
N GLU A 69 35.46 -0.01 12.04
CA GLU A 69 35.71 1.41 12.30
C GLU A 69 35.91 1.68 13.80
N VAL A 70 35.14 1.00 14.65
CA VAL A 70 35.30 1.10 16.11
C VAL A 70 36.65 0.53 16.56
N ALA A 71 37.08 -0.60 16.00
CA ALA A 71 38.39 -1.19 16.29
C ALA A 71 39.54 -0.27 15.84
N ASN A 72 39.32 0.56 14.82
CA ASN A 72 40.27 1.58 14.36
C ASN A 72 40.18 2.90 15.15
N PHE A 73 39.50 2.93 16.30
CA PHE A 73 39.32 4.10 17.17
C PHE A 73 38.69 5.32 16.49
N ARG A 74 37.93 5.12 15.41
CA ARG A 74 37.23 6.20 14.69
C ARG A 74 35.90 6.59 15.32
N GLY A 75 35.47 5.82 16.32
CA GLY A 75 34.27 6.07 17.12
C GLY A 75 32.98 5.54 16.48
N HIS A 76 31.90 5.57 17.27
CA HIS A 76 30.61 4.99 16.88
C HIS A 76 29.94 5.71 15.71
N ALA A 77 30.15 7.01 15.53
CA ALA A 77 29.59 7.75 14.40
C ALA A 77 30.18 7.28 13.06
N ALA A 78 31.48 7.04 13.01
CA ALA A 78 32.14 6.46 11.84
C ALA A 78 31.67 5.02 11.59
N GLY A 79 31.55 4.21 12.66
CA GLY A 79 31.02 2.85 12.58
C GLY A 79 29.59 2.79 12.05
N TYR A 80 28.70 3.67 12.51
CA TYR A 80 27.33 3.75 12.01
C TYR A 80 27.28 4.13 10.53
N LYS A 81 28.06 5.14 10.11
CA LYS A 81 28.17 5.53 8.70
C LYS A 81 28.66 4.39 7.82
N ALA A 82 29.64 3.62 8.29
CA ALA A 82 30.15 2.45 7.57
C ALA A 82 29.11 1.32 7.50
N ALA A 83 28.34 1.08 8.56
CA ALA A 83 27.24 0.13 8.54
C ALA A 83 26.14 0.53 7.54
N LEU A 84 25.74 1.81 7.49
CA LEU A 84 24.77 2.30 6.52
C LEU A 84 25.27 2.13 5.07
N ALA A 85 26.56 2.40 4.82
CA ALA A 85 27.17 2.21 3.51
C ALA A 85 27.23 0.73 3.08
N ALA A 86 27.30 -0.19 4.04
CA ALA A 86 27.29 -1.63 3.80
C ALA A 86 25.87 -2.23 3.78
N ALA A 87 24.82 -1.42 3.95
CA ALA A 87 23.44 -1.89 3.94
C ALA A 87 23.04 -2.30 2.51
N PRO A 88 22.42 -3.49 2.33
CA PRO A 88 21.91 -3.90 1.03
C PRO A 88 20.78 -2.95 0.60
N GLN A 89 20.91 -2.35 -0.58
CA GLN A 89 19.86 -1.53 -1.17
C GLN A 89 18.82 -2.46 -1.80
N GLN A 90 17.54 -2.29 -1.46
CA GLN A 90 16.48 -2.95 -2.24
C GLN A 90 16.45 -2.30 -3.63
N GLU A 91 16.76 -3.06 -4.67
CA GLU A 91 16.45 -2.66 -6.04
C GLU A 91 14.92 -2.56 -6.15
N VAL A 92 14.41 -1.34 -6.18
CA VAL A 92 13.03 -1.10 -6.58
C VAL A 92 12.96 -1.39 -8.08
N LYS A 93 12.55 -2.62 -8.43
CA LYS A 93 12.25 -3.03 -9.81
C LYS A 93 10.91 -2.49 -10.27
#